data_AF-A0A1I7TU57-F1
#
_entry.id   AF-A0A1I7TU57-F1
#
_cell.length_a   1.000
_cell.length_b   1.000
_cell.length_c   1.000
_cell.angle_alpha   90.00
_cell.angle_beta   90.00
_cell.angle_gamma   90.00
#
_symmetry.space_group_name_H-M   'P 1'
#
loop_
_entity.id
_entity.type
_entity.pdbx_description
1 polymer ?
#
loop_
_entity_poly.entity_id
_entity_poly.type
_entity_poly.pdbx_seq_one_letter_code
_entity_poly.pdbx_strand_id
1 'polypeptide(L)'
;MISSNSSSTSLNVETDYPTNGKKPLKEGSVQLTSLSTLISHPRYFFLYHETLIISKQKGACSYKLKEKLRLEKVWIASSNTADSFLIGWPFTNYLVHFRNTEVKDEWFELLSCCVQQCLRPLFTTVSMDINVRGRKQTIRRRVDNGKKSGEIVVDTAGDLGLPHTSYQLTLSVGKS
;
A
#
# COMPACT_ATOMS: atom_id res chain seq x y z
N MET A 1 11.03 4.04 -54.02
CA MET A 1 10.20 4.05 -52.79
C MET A 1 9.91 2.60 -52.42
N ILE A 2 10.64 2.06 -51.45
CA ILE A 2 10.44 0.68 -50.97
C ILE A 2 10.03 0.81 -49.50
N SER A 3 8.75 0.59 -49.24
CA SER A 3 8.19 0.49 -47.90
C SER A 3 8.75 -0.74 -47.20
N SER A 4 9.43 -0.53 -46.07
CA SER A 4 9.81 -1.60 -45.16
C SER A 4 9.12 -1.37 -43.83
N ASN A 5 7.91 -1.93 -43.72
CA ASN A 5 7.27 -2.21 -42.44
C ASN A 5 8.18 -3.14 -41.65
N SER A 6 8.74 -2.66 -40.55
CA SER A 6 9.38 -3.51 -39.55
C SER A 6 8.56 -3.46 -38.28
N SER A 7 7.49 -4.27 -38.28
CA SER A 7 6.79 -4.70 -37.08
C SER A 7 7.80 -5.42 -36.18
N SER A 8 8.12 -4.84 -35.03
CA SER A 8 8.87 -5.53 -33.98
C SER A 8 7.94 -5.77 -32.80
N THR A 9 7.23 -6.89 -32.90
CA THR A 9 6.59 -7.59 -31.79
C THR A 9 7.66 -8.01 -30.78
N SER A 10 7.54 -7.57 -29.53
CA SER A 10 8.16 -8.28 -28.40
C SER A 10 7.46 -7.92 -27.09
N LEU A 11 6.36 -8.63 -26.86
CA LEU A 11 5.93 -9.02 -25.52
C LEU A 11 6.30 -10.49 -25.39
N ASN A 12 7.00 -10.85 -24.33
CA ASN A 12 6.75 -12.11 -23.63
C ASN A 12 7.25 -11.96 -22.18
N VAL A 13 6.28 -11.57 -21.37
CA VAL A 13 6.25 -11.65 -19.92
C VAL A 13 6.11 -13.13 -19.60
N GLU A 14 7.18 -13.79 -19.20
CA GLU A 14 7.07 -15.11 -18.57
C GLU A 14 8.29 -15.39 -17.69
N THR A 15 8.13 -15.15 -16.39
CA THR A 15 8.34 -16.18 -15.36
C THR A 15 7.85 -15.61 -14.04
N ASP A 16 6.67 -16.11 -13.64
CA ASP A 16 6.02 -16.11 -12.33
C ASP A 16 6.21 -14.90 -11.42
N TYR A 17 5.10 -14.22 -11.08
CA TYR A 17 4.57 -14.13 -9.71
C TYR A 17 3.29 -13.25 -9.70
N PRO A 18 2.32 -13.52 -8.81
CA PRO A 18 0.97 -12.99 -8.93
C PRO A 18 0.93 -11.54 -8.47
N THR A 19 0.89 -10.61 -9.41
CA THR A 19 0.29 -9.29 -9.20
C THR A 19 -0.76 -9.04 -10.27
N ASN A 20 -1.66 -10.01 -10.52
CA ASN A 20 -2.94 -9.86 -11.24
C ASN A 20 -3.03 -8.68 -12.24
N GLY A 21 -2.14 -8.59 -13.24
CA GLY A 21 -2.14 -7.49 -14.23
C GLY A 21 -2.19 -6.06 -13.67
N LYS A 22 -1.91 -5.83 -12.39
CA LYS A 22 -2.04 -4.52 -11.75
C LYS A 22 -0.85 -3.66 -12.16
N LYS A 23 -1.12 -2.45 -12.65
CA LYS A 23 -0.09 -1.44 -12.90
C LYS A 23 0.53 -1.00 -11.56
N PRO A 24 1.85 -0.79 -11.46
CA PRO A 24 2.45 -0.21 -10.27
C PRO A 24 1.91 1.22 -10.04
N LEU A 25 1.82 1.62 -8.77
CA LEU A 25 1.49 2.98 -8.36
C LEU A 25 2.58 3.97 -8.75
N LYS A 26 3.84 3.54 -8.61
CA LYS A 26 5.02 4.29 -9.01
C LYS A 26 6.14 3.32 -9.32
N GLU A 27 6.95 3.65 -10.30
CA GLU A 27 8.12 2.88 -10.68
C GLU A 27 9.27 3.81 -11.04
N GLY A 28 10.51 3.37 -10.84
CA GLY A 28 11.66 4.24 -11.09
C GLY A 28 12.99 3.66 -10.66
N SER A 29 14.05 4.17 -11.28
CA SER A 29 15.43 3.84 -10.96
C SER A 29 15.91 4.58 -9.72
N VAL A 30 16.65 3.88 -8.86
CA VAL A 30 17.23 4.40 -7.62
C VAL A 30 18.63 3.83 -7.41
N GLN A 31 19.45 4.48 -6.59
CA GLN A 31 20.67 3.87 -6.05
C GLN A 31 20.42 3.43 -4.62
N LEU A 32 20.78 2.19 -4.30
CA LEU A 32 20.51 1.59 -3.00
C LEU A 32 21.84 1.25 -2.31
N THR A 33 22.16 1.96 -1.22
CA THR A 33 23.41 1.80 -0.47
C THR A 33 23.15 1.00 0.79
N SER A 34 23.78 -0.18 0.92
CA SER A 34 23.64 -1.02 2.10
C SER A 34 24.31 -0.37 3.31
N LEU A 35 23.62 -0.28 4.44
CA LEU A 35 24.25 0.27 5.65
C LEU A 35 25.21 -0.70 6.35
N SER A 36 25.13 -2.00 6.05
CA SER A 36 26.04 -2.99 6.62
C SER A 36 27.35 -3.12 5.84
N THR A 37 27.28 -3.07 4.50
CA THR A 37 28.47 -3.21 3.65
C THR A 37 28.99 -1.88 3.11
N LEU A 38 28.19 -0.81 3.18
CA LEU A 38 28.45 0.51 2.58
C LEU A 38 28.60 0.45 1.05
N ILE A 39 28.09 -0.60 0.40
CA ILE A 39 28.14 -0.77 -1.05
C ILE A 39 26.83 -0.28 -1.67
N SER A 40 26.96 0.58 -2.69
CA SER A 40 25.85 1.09 -3.50
C SER A 40 25.56 0.19 -4.70
N HIS A 41 24.28 0.06 -5.01
CA HIS A 41 23.84 -0.70 -6.16
C HIS A 41 22.70 -0.03 -6.94
N PRO A 42 22.75 0.00 -8.28
CA PRO A 42 21.63 0.45 -9.10
C PRO A 42 20.48 -0.54 -8.96
N ARG A 43 19.31 -0.02 -8.61
CA ARG A 43 18.07 -0.78 -8.48
C ARG A 43 16.93 -0.06 -9.19
N TYR A 44 15.87 -0.81 -9.44
CA TYR A 44 14.64 -0.28 -9.99
C TYR A 44 13.49 -0.75 -9.10
N PHE A 45 12.72 0.21 -8.59
CA PHE A 45 11.60 -0.02 -7.69
C PHE A 45 10.30 -0.09 -8.48
N PHE A 46 9.43 -1.02 -8.09
CA PHE A 46 8.03 -1.06 -8.49
C PHE A 46 7.18 -1.09 -7.22
N LEU A 47 6.42 -0.03 -6.98
CA LEU A 47 5.56 0.09 -5.81
C LEU A 47 4.12 -0.27 -6.16
N TYR A 48 3.54 -1.13 -5.33
CA TYR A 48 2.12 -1.50 -5.34
C TYR A 48 1.52 -1.18 -3.97
N HIS A 49 0.19 -1.24 -3.87
CA HIS A 49 -0.55 -0.92 -2.64
C HIS A 49 -0.03 -1.65 -1.38
N GLU A 50 0.42 -2.90 -1.52
CA GLU A 50 0.84 -3.74 -0.39
C GLU A 50 2.24 -4.33 -0.57
N THR A 51 2.88 -4.09 -1.71
CA THR A 51 4.16 -4.74 -2.05
C THR A 51 5.10 -3.76 -2.73
N LEU A 52 6.37 -3.78 -2.34
CA LEU A 52 7.46 -3.13 -3.03
C LEU A 52 8.35 -4.21 -3.67
N ILE A 53 8.55 -4.12 -4.98
CA ILE A 53 9.49 -4.96 -5.71
C ILE A 53 10.76 -4.17 -5.97
N ILE A 54 11.90 -4.73 -5.57
CA ILE A 54 13.22 -4.21 -5.86
C ILE A 54 13.87 -5.12 -6.90
N SER A 55 14.35 -4.54 -7.99
CA SER A 55 14.95 -5.30 -9.09
C SER A 55 16.27 -4.68 -9.55
N LYS A 56 17.05 -5.44 -10.31
CA LYS A 56 18.19 -4.95 -11.09
C LYS A 56 17.78 -4.90 -12.56
N GLN A 57 17.80 -3.71 -13.15
CA GLN A 57 17.59 -3.53 -14.57
C GLN A 57 18.76 -4.14 -15.36
N LYS A 58 18.44 -4.89 -16.41
CA LYS A 58 19.35 -5.58 -17.33
C LYS A 58 19.30 -5.02 -18.75
N GLY A 59 18.19 -4.38 -19.11
CA GLY A 59 17.96 -3.68 -20.37
C GLY A 59 16.72 -2.77 -20.23
N ALA A 60 16.30 -2.12 -21.31
CA ALA A 60 15.22 -1.13 -21.28
C ALA A 60 13.95 -1.63 -20.57
N CYS A 61 13.55 -2.88 -20.84
CA CYS A 61 12.37 -3.50 -20.23
C CYS A 61 12.67 -4.86 -19.57
N SER A 62 13.94 -5.11 -19.23
CA SER A 62 14.36 -6.38 -18.62
C SER A 62 14.84 -6.16 -17.19
N TYR A 63 14.21 -6.84 -16.25
CA TYR A 63 14.44 -6.66 -14.81
C TYR A 63 14.66 -8.01 -14.14
N LYS A 64 15.71 -8.12 -13.33
CA LYS A 64 15.96 -9.28 -12.47
C LYS A 64 15.51 -8.96 -11.06
N LEU A 65 14.56 -9.73 -10.53
CA LEU A 65 14.10 -9.61 -9.15
C LEU A 65 15.28 -9.71 -8.17
N LYS A 66 15.27 -8.82 -7.16
CA LYS A 66 16.21 -8.85 -6.04
C LYS A 66 15.46 -9.08 -4.75
N GLU A 67 14.40 -8.31 -4.51
CA GLU A 67 13.56 -8.45 -3.34
C GLU A 67 12.09 -8.23 -3.70
N LYS A 68 11.21 -8.95 -3.03
CA LYS A 68 9.76 -8.73 -3.05
C LYS A 68 9.30 -8.55 -1.60
N LEU A 69 8.96 -7.33 -1.25
CA LEU A 69 8.73 -6.93 0.14
C LEU A 69 7.25 -6.63 0.34
N ARG A 70 6.64 -7.22 1.38
CA ARG A 70 5.33 -6.76 1.86
C ARG A 70 5.51 -5.47 2.66
N LEU A 71 4.71 -4.45 2.36
CA LEU A 71 4.87 -3.14 2.99
C LEU A 71 4.60 -3.16 4.50
N GLU A 72 3.83 -4.12 5.00
CA GLU A 72 3.65 -4.36 6.45
C GLU A 72 4.96 -4.65 7.20
N LYS A 73 6.01 -5.07 6.49
CA LYS A 73 7.34 -5.37 7.06
C LYS A 73 8.38 -4.29 6.76
N VAL A 74 7.99 -3.28 5.98
CA VAL A 74 8.89 -2.21 5.55
C VAL A 74 8.69 -1.02 6.47
N TRP A 75 9.79 -0.36 6.81
CA TRP A 75 9.78 0.95 7.45
C TRP A 75 10.65 1.90 6.65
N ILE A 76 10.34 3.19 6.75
CA ILE A 76 11.13 4.26 6.13
C ILE A 76 11.34 5.38 7.12
N ALA A 77 12.43 6.14 6.95
CA ALA A 77 12.71 7.33 7.71
C ALA A 77 13.35 8.38 6.80
N SER A 78 13.02 9.66 7.01
CA SER A 78 13.72 10.74 6.33
C SER A 78 15.20 10.73 6.73
N SER A 79 16.07 11.14 5.82
CA SER A 79 17.48 11.39 6.13
C SER A 79 17.73 12.90 6.14
N ASN A 80 18.89 13.30 6.68
CA ASN A 80 19.29 14.71 6.73
C ASN A 80 19.79 15.24 5.37
N THR A 81 19.73 14.43 4.30
CA THR A 81 20.17 14.80 2.96
C THR A 81 18.98 15.08 2.06
N ALA A 82 19.13 16.01 1.13
CA ALA A 82 18.03 16.45 0.27
C ALA A 82 17.55 15.38 -0.72
N ASP A 83 18.39 14.42 -1.12
CA ASP A 83 18.14 13.49 -2.23
C ASP A 83 17.99 12.02 -1.80
N SER A 84 17.93 11.74 -0.49
CA SER A 84 17.83 10.36 0.00
C SER A 84 16.85 10.18 1.15
N PHE A 85 16.48 8.93 1.41
CA PHE A 85 15.82 8.52 2.65
C PHE A 85 16.25 7.10 3.03
N LEU A 86 16.02 6.73 4.29
CA LEU A 86 16.29 5.38 4.81
C LEU A 86 15.10 4.47 4.56
N ILE A 87 15.38 3.25 4.08
CA ILE A 87 14.40 2.16 4.00
C ILE A 87 14.96 0.93 4.71
N GLY A 88 14.11 0.22 5.43
CA GLY A 88 14.48 -1.03 6.05
C GLY A 88 13.34 -2.02 6.13
N TRP A 89 13.72 -3.27 6.31
CA TRP A 89 12.86 -4.41 6.62
C TRP A 89 13.69 -5.36 7.51
N PRO A 90 13.17 -6.51 7.99
CA PRO A 90 13.90 -7.32 8.96
C PRO A 90 15.36 -7.57 8.55
N PHE A 91 16.28 -7.23 9.47
CA PHE A 91 17.74 -7.39 9.36
C PHE A 91 18.43 -6.59 8.24
N THR A 92 17.70 -5.73 7.52
CA THR A 92 18.20 -5.11 6.30
C THR A 92 17.87 -3.62 6.27
N ASN A 93 18.90 -2.80 6.15
CA ASN A 93 18.77 -1.34 6.11
C ASN A 93 19.56 -0.77 4.94
N TYR A 94 18.93 0.15 4.22
CA TYR A 94 19.51 0.81 3.07
C TYR A 94 19.24 2.32 3.09
N LEU A 95 20.17 3.06 2.52
CA LEU A 95 19.95 4.44 2.08
C LEU A 95 19.54 4.43 0.62
N VAL A 96 18.38 5.01 0.30
CA VAL A 96 17.86 5.12 -1.07
C VAL A 96 18.19 6.51 -1.59
N HIS A 97 18.95 6.60 -2.67
CA HIS A 97 19.30 7.86 -3.32
C HIS A 97 18.50 8.04 -4.60
N PHE A 98 18.02 9.26 -4.81
CA PHE A 98 17.25 9.69 -5.96
C PHE A 98 18.00 10.74 -6.76
N ARG A 99 17.51 11.03 -7.97
CA ARG A 99 18.15 11.99 -8.86
C ARG A 99 18.05 13.44 -8.36
N ASN A 100 16.98 13.76 -7.64
CA ASN A 100 16.73 15.08 -7.07
C ASN A 100 15.76 14.98 -5.88
N THR A 101 15.61 16.09 -5.18
CA THR A 101 14.77 16.22 -3.99
C THR A 101 13.30 15.98 -4.29
N GLU A 102 12.81 16.48 -5.43
CA GLU A 102 11.39 16.38 -5.80
C GLU A 102 10.98 14.92 -5.99
N VAL A 103 11.80 14.14 -6.72
CA VAL A 103 11.55 12.71 -6.92
C VAL A 103 11.66 11.97 -5.58
N LYS A 104 12.63 12.33 -4.73
CA LYS A 104 12.75 11.75 -3.38
C LYS A 104 11.48 11.98 -2.56
N ASP A 105 10.96 13.21 -2.55
CA ASP A 105 9.78 13.59 -1.77
C ASP A 105 8.52 12.87 -2.27
N GLU A 106 8.32 12.80 -3.59
CA GLU A 106 7.21 12.02 -4.17
C GLU A 106 7.28 10.54 -3.78
N TRP A 107 8.47 9.95 -3.78
CA TRP A 107 8.66 8.56 -3.35
C TRP A 107 8.43 8.38 -1.86
N PHE A 108 8.96 9.28 -1.04
CA PHE A 108 8.85 9.20 0.41
C PHE A 108 7.40 9.33 0.86
N GLU A 109 6.67 10.34 0.37
CA GLU A 109 5.27 10.57 0.70
C GLU A 109 4.38 9.39 0.30
N LEU A 110 4.52 8.92 -0.95
CA LEU A 110 3.70 7.81 -1.45
C LEU A 110 4.00 6.51 -0.70
N LEU A 111 5.28 6.18 -0.50
CA LEU A 111 5.68 4.96 0.20
C LEU A 111 5.29 5.02 1.68
N SER A 112 5.43 6.17 2.34
CA SER A 112 4.97 6.41 3.71
C SER A 112 3.48 6.13 3.83
N CYS A 113 2.68 6.68 2.91
CA CYS A 113 1.24 6.47 2.86
C CYS A 113 0.89 4.99 2.72
N CYS A 114 1.52 4.27 1.78
CA CYS A 114 1.26 2.84 1.58
C CYS A 114 1.69 1.98 2.78
N VAL A 115 2.87 2.22 3.36
CA VAL A 115 3.33 1.51 4.56
C VAL A 115 2.36 1.75 5.73
N GLN A 116 1.97 3.00 5.97
CA GLN A 116 0.99 3.32 7.00
C GLN A 116 -0.37 2.64 6.77
N GLN A 117 -0.84 2.56 5.52
CA GLN A 117 -2.09 1.87 5.20
C GLN A 117 -2.03 0.37 5.52
N CYS A 118 -0.89 -0.29 5.29
CA CYS A 118 -0.70 -1.70 5.64
C CYS A 118 -0.57 -1.94 7.15
N LEU A 119 -0.06 -0.95 7.90
CA LEU A 119 0.12 -1.05 9.35
C LEU A 119 -1.13 -0.64 10.15
N ARG A 120 -2.06 0.11 9.54
CA ARG A 120 -3.34 0.41 10.17
C ARG A 120 -4.12 -0.89 10.36
N PRO A 121 -4.79 -1.09 11.51
CA PRO A 121 -5.72 -2.20 11.66
C PRO A 121 -6.69 -2.18 10.47
N LEU A 122 -6.74 -3.27 9.70
CA LEU A 122 -7.66 -3.40 8.57
C LEU A 122 -9.11 -3.20 9.02
N PHE A 123 -9.37 -3.46 10.30
CA PHE A 123 -10.62 -3.22 10.97
C PHE A 123 -10.40 -2.79 12.42
N THR A 124 -11.37 -2.07 12.96
CA THR A 124 -11.55 -1.87 14.40
C THR A 124 -12.92 -2.41 14.81
N THR A 125 -13.20 -2.46 16.12
CA THR A 125 -14.53 -2.76 16.63
C THR A 125 -15.09 -1.54 17.34
N VAL A 126 -16.27 -1.09 16.95
CA VAL A 126 -16.99 0.02 17.60
C VAL A 126 -18.20 -0.52 18.35
N SER A 127 -18.50 0.11 19.49
CA SER A 127 -19.77 -0.12 20.19
C SER A 127 -20.88 0.65 19.48
N MET A 128 -22.02 0.00 19.32
CA MET A 128 -23.18 0.55 18.64
C MET A 128 -24.41 0.33 19.50
N ASP A 129 -25.04 1.43 19.90
CA ASP A 129 -26.28 1.43 20.63
C ASP A 129 -27.45 1.35 19.65
N ILE A 130 -28.35 0.42 19.93
CA ILE A 130 -29.52 0.11 19.14
C ILE A 130 -30.73 0.33 20.01
N ASN A 131 -31.70 1.09 19.51
CA ASN A 131 -33.01 1.23 20.11
C ASN A 131 -34.08 0.79 19.10
N VAL A 132 -34.78 -0.30 19.43
CA VAL A 132 -35.91 -0.81 18.65
C VAL A 132 -37.14 -0.80 19.53
N ARG A 133 -38.11 0.06 19.21
CA ARG A 133 -39.39 0.18 19.93
C ARG A 133 -39.22 0.32 21.46
N GLY A 134 -38.22 1.07 21.90
CA GLY A 134 -37.93 1.31 23.32
C GLY A 134 -37.00 0.28 23.97
N ARG A 135 -36.65 -0.82 23.28
CA ARG A 135 -35.66 -1.79 23.77
C ARG A 135 -34.25 -1.33 23.36
N LYS A 136 -33.45 -0.95 24.36
CA LYS A 136 -32.04 -0.55 24.17
C LYS A 136 -31.11 -1.76 24.26
N GLN A 137 -30.19 -1.90 23.31
CA GLN A 137 -29.15 -2.91 23.31
C GLN A 137 -27.85 -2.32 22.76
N THR A 138 -26.70 -2.74 23.28
CA THR A 138 -25.40 -2.39 22.73
C THR A 138 -24.80 -3.61 22.04
N ILE A 139 -24.33 -3.44 20.80
CA ILE A 139 -23.61 -4.47 20.06
C ILE A 139 -22.21 -3.97 19.68
N ARG A 140 -21.31 -4.90 19.42
CA ARG A 140 -19.98 -4.61 18.89
C ARG A 140 -19.96 -4.86 17.39
N ARG A 141 -19.55 -3.86 16.62
CA ARG A 141 -19.48 -3.91 15.15
C ARG A 141 -18.06 -3.78 14.67
N ARG A 142 -17.63 -4.73 13.84
CA ARG A 142 -16.39 -4.61 13.09
C ARG A 142 -16.56 -3.52 12.02
N VAL A 143 -15.59 -2.62 11.94
CA VAL A 143 -15.55 -1.51 10.98
C VAL A 143 -14.23 -1.60 10.23
N ASP A 144 -14.31 -1.86 8.93
CA ASP A 144 -13.14 -1.88 8.06
C ASP A 144 -12.74 -0.45 7.62
N ASN A 145 -11.48 -0.26 7.26
CA ASN A 145 -10.97 1.03 6.81
C ASN A 145 -11.69 1.53 5.55
N GLY A 146 -12.08 2.81 5.56
CA GLY A 146 -12.78 3.46 4.44
C GLY A 146 -14.31 3.33 4.49
N LYS A 147 -14.85 2.48 5.37
CA LYS A 147 -16.30 2.33 5.54
C LYS A 147 -16.91 3.55 6.22
N LYS A 148 -17.95 4.13 5.60
CA LYS A 148 -18.62 5.33 6.13
C LYS A 148 -19.65 4.96 7.19
N SER A 149 -19.93 5.88 8.11
CA SER A 149 -20.94 5.69 9.17
C SER A 149 -22.31 5.26 8.63
N GLY A 150 -22.75 5.85 7.51
CA GLY A 150 -24.00 5.48 6.85
C GLY A 150 -24.02 4.02 6.37
N GLU A 151 -22.93 3.55 5.78
CA GLU A 151 -22.81 2.15 5.31
C GLU A 151 -22.86 1.17 6.50
N ILE A 152 -22.18 1.51 7.60
CA ILE A 152 -22.20 0.71 8.84
C ILE A 152 -23.62 0.60 9.40
N VAL A 153 -24.39 1.68 9.39
CA VAL A 153 -25.78 1.71 9.88
C VAL A 153 -26.69 0.87 8.99
N VAL A 154 -26.57 0.99 7.67
CA VAL A 154 -27.38 0.24 6.69
C VAL A 154 -27.12 -1.26 6.81
N ASP A 155 -25.86 -1.67 6.79
CA ASP A 155 -25.49 -3.09 6.95
C ASP A 155 -25.97 -3.63 8.29
N THR A 156 -25.87 -2.81 9.35
CA THR A 156 -26.33 -3.22 10.68
C THR A 156 -27.83 -3.44 10.74
N ALA A 157 -28.61 -2.57 10.13
CA ALA A 157 -30.06 -2.73 10.05
C ALA A 157 -30.44 -4.00 9.26
N GLY A 158 -29.72 -4.29 8.18
CA GLY A 158 -29.90 -5.49 7.36
C GLY A 158 -29.64 -6.78 8.13
N ASP A 159 -28.47 -6.89 8.78
CA ASP A 159 -28.09 -8.09 9.55
C ASP A 159 -29.05 -8.40 10.70
N LEU A 160 -29.63 -7.35 11.30
CA LEU A 160 -30.56 -7.46 12.42
C LEU A 160 -32.02 -7.65 11.97
N GLY A 161 -32.27 -7.65 10.66
CA GLY A 161 -33.63 -7.77 10.10
C GLY A 161 -34.55 -6.63 10.56
N LEU A 162 -34.01 -5.43 10.78
CA LEU A 162 -34.81 -4.31 11.30
C LEU A 162 -35.74 -3.75 10.22
N PRO A 163 -37.03 -3.49 10.54
CA PRO A 163 -37.96 -2.90 9.60
C PRO A 163 -37.58 -1.45 9.29
N HIS A 164 -37.71 -1.01 8.04
CA HIS A 164 -37.29 0.31 7.55
C HIS A 164 -37.87 1.53 8.29
N THR A 165 -38.82 1.36 9.22
CA THR A 165 -39.64 2.45 9.78
C THR A 165 -39.70 2.53 11.31
N SER A 166 -38.90 1.78 12.09
CA SER A 166 -39.00 1.85 13.57
C SER A 166 -37.74 1.48 14.37
N TYR A 167 -36.59 2.03 13.99
CA TYR A 167 -35.36 1.87 14.78
C TYR A 167 -34.54 3.16 14.84
N GLN A 168 -33.74 3.28 15.90
CA GLN A 168 -32.67 4.27 16.00
C GLN A 168 -31.36 3.53 16.25
N LEU A 169 -30.36 3.85 15.43
CA LEU A 169 -29.02 3.29 15.48
C LEU A 169 -28.04 4.43 15.79
N THR A 170 -27.24 4.30 16.85
CA THR A 170 -26.30 5.34 17.28
C THR A 170 -24.93 4.72 17.53
N LEU A 171 -23.92 5.28 16.87
CA LEU A 171 -22.52 4.88 17.02
C LEU A 171 -21.90 5.67 18.17
N SER A 172 -21.34 4.99 19.17
CA SER A 172 -20.62 5.63 20.27
C SER A 172 -19.12 5.33 20.13
N VAL A 173 -18.34 6.40 19.93
CA VAL A 173 -16.88 6.31 19.85
C VAL A 173 -16.32 6.69 21.22
N GLY A 174 -16.03 5.71 22.09
CA GLY A 174 -15.36 6.00 23.36
C GLY A 174 -15.38 4.92 24.45
N LYS A 175 -14.17 4.44 24.75
CA LYS A 175 -13.59 3.82 25.97
C LYS A 175 -14.44 2.83 26.80
N SER A 176 -14.11 1.54 26.71
CA SER A 176 -14.02 0.70 27.92
C SER A 176 -12.56 0.46 28.23
#